data_AF-A0A062VBW1-F1
#
_entry.id   AF-A0A062VBW1-F1
#
_cell.length_a   1.000
_cell.length_b   1.000
_cell.length_c   1.000
_cell.angle_alpha   90.00
_cell.angle_beta   90.00
_cell.angle_gamma   90.00
#
_symmetry.space_group_name_H-M   'P 1'
#
loop_
_entity.id
_entity.type
_entity.pdbx_description
1 polymer ?
#
loop_
_entity_poly.entity_id
_entity_poly.type
_entity_poly.pdbx_seq_one_letter_code
_entity_poly.pdbx_strand_id
1 'polypeptide(L)'
;MTVGQQSYDQAIGHCTKIARLDEAIANQNVAKRFQDWRAGQSLDYVEPPSSTISGPREILKVKVEPDFAYTNKDGVFVVLVWPYANIELRQKIAGIGIHMMQAALAVGPFGSATFCILDLSKPSAKPKRYLHGSIPKNASALLAYMLDHHELAYIQSHPSAA
;
A
#
# COMPACT_ATOMS: atom_id res chain seq x y z
N MET A 1 13.55 -9.26 15.52
CA MET A 1 12.62 -8.31 14.89
C MET A 1 11.31 -8.39 15.62
N THR A 2 10.74 -7.25 15.99
CA THR A 2 9.38 -7.18 16.49
C THR A 2 8.44 -6.70 15.39
N VAL A 3 7.40 -7.46 15.05
CA VAL A 3 6.24 -7.00 14.29
C VAL A 3 5.22 -6.53 15.31
N GLY A 4 4.93 -5.22 15.38
CA GLY A 4 4.01 -4.67 16.40
C GLY A 4 4.41 -5.02 17.84
N GLN A 5 5.70 -4.89 18.18
CA GLN A 5 6.29 -5.25 19.48
C GLN A 5 6.36 -6.77 19.80
N GLN A 6 5.97 -7.64 18.86
CA GLN A 6 6.02 -9.11 19.03
C GLN A 6 7.07 -9.75 18.14
N SER A 7 7.74 -10.83 18.56
CA SER A 7 8.65 -11.56 17.68
C SER A 7 7.94 -12.08 16.41
N TYR A 8 8.70 -12.35 15.35
CA TYR A 8 8.13 -12.94 14.13
C TYR A 8 7.35 -14.23 14.42
N ASP A 9 7.89 -15.10 15.28
CA ASP A 9 7.23 -16.35 15.66
C ASP A 9 5.91 -16.10 16.41
N GLN A 10 5.85 -15.06 17.25
CA GLN A 10 4.62 -14.65 17.91
C GLN A 10 3.59 -14.14 16.90
N ALA A 11 3.99 -13.29 15.95
CA ALA A 11 3.11 -12.77 14.91
C ALA A 11 2.54 -13.88 14.01
N ILE A 12 3.36 -14.85 13.61
CA ILE A 12 2.91 -16.03 12.85
C ILE A 12 2.01 -16.94 13.68
N GLY A 13 2.26 -17.05 14.99
CA GLY A 13 1.42 -17.77 15.94
C GLY A 13 0.00 -17.20 16.06
N HIS A 14 -0.25 -15.97 15.60
CA HIS A 14 -1.61 -15.45 15.47
C HIS A 14 -2.32 -15.97 14.22
N CYS A 15 -1.59 -16.23 13.13
CA CYS A 15 -2.17 -16.79 11.92
C CYS A 15 -2.71 -18.22 12.13
N THR A 16 -2.15 -18.99 13.06
CA THR A 16 -2.64 -20.34 13.39
C THR A 16 -3.98 -20.34 14.11
N LYS A 17 -4.43 -19.18 14.62
CA LYS A 17 -5.73 -19.00 15.27
C LYS A 17 -6.86 -18.65 14.29
N ILE A 18 -6.54 -18.47 13.00
CA ILE A 18 -7.53 -18.19 11.95
C ILE A 18 -8.31 -19.47 11.66
N ALA A 19 -9.64 -19.40 11.77
CA ALA A 19 -10.52 -20.58 11.66
C ALA A 19 -10.49 -21.24 10.27
N ARG A 20 -10.28 -20.45 9.21
CA ARG A 20 -10.18 -20.95 7.84
C ARG A 20 -8.74 -21.31 7.51
N LEU A 21 -8.49 -22.59 7.28
CA LEU A 21 -7.14 -23.11 7.02
C LEU A 21 -6.48 -22.46 5.80
N ASP A 22 -7.20 -22.29 4.69
CA ASP A 22 -6.65 -21.68 3.47
C ASP A 22 -6.23 -20.23 3.70
N GLU A 23 -6.99 -19.49 4.53
CA GLU A 23 -6.70 -18.10 4.91
C GLU A 23 -5.50 -18.05 5.86
N ALA A 24 -5.41 -18.96 6.83
CA ALA A 24 -4.26 -19.11 7.70
C ALA A 24 -2.98 -19.35 6.91
N ILE A 25 -3.00 -20.30 5.97
CA ILE A 25 -1.88 -20.64 5.09
C ILE A 25 -1.51 -19.45 4.21
N ALA A 26 -2.48 -18.77 3.60
CA ALA A 26 -2.23 -17.60 2.76
C ALA A 26 -1.52 -16.48 3.54
N ASN A 27 -1.97 -16.19 4.76
CA ASN A 27 -1.38 -15.15 5.61
C ASN A 27 0.04 -15.52 6.06
N GLN A 28 0.27 -16.77 6.45
CA GLN A 28 1.63 -17.27 6.78
C GLN A 28 2.58 -17.14 5.58
N ASN A 29 2.10 -17.47 4.37
CA ASN A 29 2.89 -17.33 3.15
C ASN A 29 3.23 -15.87 2.84
N VAL A 30 2.30 -14.93 3.04
CA VAL A 30 2.57 -13.49 2.89
C VAL A 30 3.64 -13.03 3.89
N ALA A 31 3.49 -13.41 5.16
CA ALA A 31 4.44 -13.02 6.21
C ALA A 31 5.86 -13.59 5.98
N LYS A 32 5.95 -14.85 5.52
CA LYS A 32 7.22 -15.45 5.10
C LYS A 32 7.85 -14.67 3.95
N ARG A 33 7.08 -14.33 2.92
CA ARG A 33 7.60 -13.54 1.78
C ARG A 33 8.07 -12.14 2.19
N PHE A 34 7.39 -11.51 3.14
CA PHE A 34 7.85 -10.25 3.72
C PHE A 34 9.20 -10.41 4.44
N GLN A 35 9.33 -11.47 5.25
CA GLN A 35 10.58 -11.79 5.94
C GLN A 35 11.72 -12.05 4.96
N ASP A 36 11.47 -12.84 3.91
CA ASP A 36 12.45 -13.16 2.87
C ASP A 36 12.87 -11.90 2.09
N TRP A 37 11.93 -11.00 1.77
CA TRP A 37 12.25 -9.70 1.16
C TRP A 37 13.15 -8.87 2.06
N ARG A 38 12.79 -8.74 3.34
CA ARG A 38 13.55 -7.96 4.32
C ARG A 38 14.93 -8.55 4.61
N ALA A 39 15.09 -9.87 4.50
CA ALA A 39 16.34 -10.56 4.80
C ALA A 39 17.48 -10.00 3.95
N GLY A 40 18.57 -9.60 4.62
CA GLY A 40 19.74 -8.99 3.97
C GLY A 40 19.62 -7.50 3.67
N GLN A 41 18.52 -6.84 4.05
CA GLN A 41 18.40 -5.39 4.00
C GLN A 41 18.69 -4.76 5.37
N SER A 42 19.50 -3.71 5.40
CA SER A 42 19.63 -2.83 6.56
C SER A 42 18.59 -1.73 6.45
N LEU A 43 17.52 -1.83 7.25
CA LEU A 43 16.38 -0.94 7.20
C LEU A 43 16.19 -0.26 8.55
N ASP A 44 16.23 1.06 8.56
CA ASP A 44 15.94 1.88 9.74
C ASP A 44 14.49 2.37 9.63
N TYR A 45 13.58 1.71 10.35
CA TYR A 45 12.15 2.04 10.29
C TYR A 45 11.86 3.40 10.90
N VAL A 46 10.96 4.13 10.25
CA VAL A 46 10.44 5.42 10.70
C VAL A 46 8.91 5.38 10.63
N GLU A 47 8.25 6.26 11.36
CA GLU A 47 6.79 6.36 11.34
C GLU A 47 6.31 6.69 9.91
N PRO A 48 5.41 5.90 9.30
CA PRO A 48 4.89 6.20 7.97
C PRO A 48 4.02 7.46 8.00
N PRO A 49 4.07 8.30 6.95
CA PRO A 49 3.15 9.42 6.83
C PRO A 49 1.75 8.92 6.48
N SER A 50 0.71 9.59 6.96
CA SER A 50 -0.67 9.34 6.55
C SER A 50 -1.38 10.65 6.25
N SER A 51 -2.36 10.60 5.34
CA SER A 51 -3.15 11.75 4.94
C SER A 51 -4.48 11.31 4.34
N THR A 52 -5.33 12.27 3.98
CA THR A 52 -6.60 12.04 3.28
C THR A 52 -6.63 12.87 2.02
N ILE A 53 -7.08 12.27 0.92
CA ILE A 53 -7.43 12.97 -0.32
C ILE A 53 -8.95 13.06 -0.38
N SER A 54 -9.46 14.26 -0.60
CA SER A 54 -10.88 14.47 -0.89
C SER A 54 -11.14 14.42 -2.38
N GLY A 55 -12.29 13.88 -2.77
CA GLY A 55 -12.86 14.10 -4.09
C GLY A 55 -13.26 15.57 -4.27
N PRO A 56 -13.54 15.99 -5.51
CA PRO A 56 -13.80 17.39 -5.85
C PRO A 56 -15.00 18.00 -5.12
N ARG A 57 -15.98 17.20 -4.69
CA ARG A 57 -17.14 17.66 -3.89
C ARG A 57 -17.00 17.36 -2.41
N GLU A 58 -15.84 16.87 -1.96
CA GLU A 58 -15.53 16.48 -0.58
C GLU A 58 -16.45 15.41 0.04
N ILE A 59 -17.23 14.72 -0.80
CA ILE A 59 -18.14 13.65 -0.38
C ILE A 59 -17.34 12.36 -0.20
N LEU A 60 -16.47 12.07 -1.17
CA LEU A 60 -15.55 10.93 -1.08
C LEU A 60 -14.26 11.38 -0.40
N LYS A 61 -13.87 10.68 0.66
CA LYS A 61 -12.57 10.86 1.32
C LYS A 61 -11.80 9.56 1.28
N VAL A 62 -10.62 9.59 0.68
CA VAL A 62 -9.72 8.44 0.55
C VAL A 62 -8.57 8.62 1.53
N LYS A 63 -8.52 7.75 2.53
CA LYS A 63 -7.37 7.68 3.45
C LYS A 63 -6.19 7.05 2.72
N VAL A 64 -5.05 7.72 2.74
CA VAL A 64 -3.79 7.23 2.19
C VAL A 64 -2.87 6.89 3.36
N GLU A 65 -2.75 5.60 3.65
CA GLU A 65 -2.03 5.06 4.80
C GLU A 65 -1.10 3.93 4.33
N PRO A 66 0.19 4.24 4.07
CA PRO A 66 1.22 3.24 3.83
C PRO A 66 1.45 2.38 5.08
N ASP A 67 1.78 1.11 4.90
CA ASP A 67 1.98 0.17 6.01
C ASP A 67 3.24 0.46 6.82
N PHE A 68 4.31 0.95 6.18
CA PHE A 68 5.54 1.32 6.86
C PHE A 68 6.41 2.26 6.04
N ALA A 69 7.33 2.93 6.72
CA ALA A 69 8.41 3.68 6.09
C ALA A 69 9.77 3.25 6.68
N TYR A 70 10.82 3.38 5.88
CA TYR A 70 12.18 3.11 6.33
C TYR A 70 13.20 3.99 5.62
N THR A 71 14.37 4.13 6.23
CA THR A 71 15.55 4.72 5.63
C THR A 71 16.57 3.63 5.32
N ASN A 72 17.26 3.76 4.20
CA ASN A 72 18.46 3.01 3.88
C ASN A 72 19.46 3.91 3.13
N LYS A 73 20.55 3.33 2.59
CA LYS A 73 21.57 4.06 1.82
C LYS A 73 21.03 4.83 0.60
N ASP A 74 19.89 4.43 0.06
CA ASP A 74 19.28 5.02 -1.14
C ASP A 74 18.24 6.10 -0.77
N GLY A 75 18.01 6.36 0.53
CA GLY A 75 17.13 7.39 1.05
C GLY A 75 15.93 6.84 1.83
N VAL A 76 14.88 7.67 1.93
CA VAL A 76 13.63 7.32 2.63
C VAL A 76 12.67 6.64 1.67
N PHE A 77 12.11 5.51 2.09
CA PHE A 77 11.08 4.76 1.37
C PHE A 77 9.79 4.76 2.17
N VAL A 78 8.68 4.99 1.47
CA VAL A 78 7.32 4.87 2.00
C VAL A 78 6.64 3.74 1.24
N VAL A 79 6.18 2.72 1.97
CA VAL A 79 5.78 1.44 1.39
C VAL A 79 4.35 1.09 1.76
N LEU A 80 3.57 0.78 0.73
CA LEU A 80 2.30 0.08 0.88
C LEU A 80 2.47 -1.37 0.44
N VAL A 81 1.93 -2.31 1.21
CA VAL A 81 2.01 -3.74 0.98
C VAL A 81 0.76 -4.20 0.24
N TRP A 82 0.95 -5.01 -0.80
CA TRP A 82 -0.14 -5.67 -1.50
C TRP A 82 -0.10 -7.18 -1.20
N PRO A 83 -0.89 -7.67 -0.22
CA PRO A 83 -0.87 -9.08 0.19
C PRO A 83 -1.87 -9.97 -0.59
N TYR A 84 -2.74 -9.40 -1.43
CA TYR A 84 -3.92 -10.08 -1.95
C TYR A 84 -3.59 -11.04 -3.10
N ALA A 85 -3.60 -12.35 -2.83
CA ALA A 85 -3.36 -13.39 -3.84
C ALA A 85 -4.43 -13.46 -4.94
N ASN A 86 -5.68 -13.12 -4.60
CA ASN A 86 -6.82 -13.28 -5.50
C ASN A 86 -7.04 -12.11 -6.47
N ILE A 87 -6.31 -11.01 -6.29
CA ILE A 87 -6.42 -9.81 -7.12
C ILE A 87 -5.02 -9.45 -7.61
N GLU A 88 -4.81 -9.66 -8.91
CA GLU A 88 -3.53 -9.30 -9.52
C GLU A 88 -3.34 -7.79 -9.52
N LEU A 89 -2.29 -7.32 -8.84
CA LEU A 89 -1.89 -5.93 -8.91
C LEU A 89 -1.15 -5.67 -10.23
N ARG A 90 -1.87 -5.10 -11.20
CA ARG A 90 -1.29 -4.69 -12.49
C ARG A 90 -0.44 -3.42 -12.32
N GLN A 91 0.62 -3.29 -13.12
CA GLN A 91 1.56 -2.17 -13.07
C GLN A 91 0.89 -0.80 -13.16
N LYS A 92 -0.11 -0.64 -14.05
CA LYS A 92 -0.84 0.63 -14.20
C LYS A 92 -1.60 1.00 -12.92
N ILE A 93 -2.23 0.04 -12.26
CA ILE A 93 -2.97 0.25 -11.01
C ILE A 93 -2.00 0.59 -9.89
N ALA A 94 -0.89 -0.15 -9.78
CA ALA A 94 0.17 0.16 -8.82
C ALA A 94 0.72 1.58 -9.05
N GLY A 95 0.94 1.98 -10.30
CA GLY A 95 1.38 3.32 -10.66
C GLY A 95 0.41 4.43 -10.24
N ILE A 96 -0.90 4.22 -10.40
CA ILE A 96 -1.92 5.16 -9.89
C ILE A 96 -1.84 5.25 -8.36
N GLY A 97 -1.72 4.12 -7.66
CA GLY A 97 -1.54 4.09 -6.20
C GLY A 97 -0.30 4.84 -5.74
N ILE A 98 0.83 4.67 -6.42
CA ILE A 98 2.07 5.40 -6.12
C ILE A 98 1.89 6.90 -6.36
N HIS A 99 1.25 7.29 -7.46
CA HIS A 99 0.96 8.70 -7.73
C HIS A 99 0.07 9.32 -6.65
N MET A 100 -0.94 8.58 -6.20
CA MET A 100 -1.82 9.00 -5.11
C MET A 100 -1.06 9.21 -3.80
N MET A 101 -0.14 8.30 -3.45
CA MET A 101 0.75 8.47 -2.30
C MET A 101 1.65 9.70 -2.44
N GLN A 102 2.25 9.91 -3.62
CA GLN A 102 3.08 11.09 -3.88
C GLN A 102 2.29 12.39 -3.70
N ALA A 103 1.08 12.46 -4.27
CA ALA A 103 0.24 13.65 -4.17
C ALA A 103 -0.17 13.98 -2.73
N ALA A 104 -0.40 12.97 -1.89
CA ALA A 104 -0.89 13.17 -0.52
C ALA A 104 0.22 13.29 0.54
N LEU A 105 1.37 12.66 0.31
CA LEU A 105 2.35 12.38 1.37
C LEU A 105 3.75 12.92 1.07
N ALA A 106 4.04 13.38 -0.15
CA ALA A 106 5.35 13.95 -0.51
C ALA A 106 5.52 15.39 0.02
N VAL A 107 5.46 15.54 1.34
CA VAL A 107 5.55 16.81 2.05
C VAL A 107 6.52 16.70 3.23
N GLY A 108 7.11 17.82 3.63
CA GLY A 108 8.00 17.88 4.79
C GLY A 108 9.15 16.86 4.71
N PRO A 109 9.35 16.02 5.75
CA PRO A 109 10.41 14.99 5.78
C PRO A 109 10.32 13.95 4.64
N PHE A 110 9.16 13.81 4.01
CA PHE A 110 8.91 12.84 2.94
C PHE A 110 8.87 13.48 1.55
N GLY A 111 9.21 14.76 1.42
CA GLY A 111 9.19 15.48 0.13
C GLY A 111 10.06 14.85 -0.96
N SER A 112 11.16 14.20 -0.58
CA SER A 112 12.06 13.47 -1.48
C SER A 112 11.99 11.95 -1.30
N ALA A 113 10.97 11.42 -0.61
CA ALA A 113 10.85 10.00 -0.36
C ALA A 113 10.51 9.22 -1.63
N THR A 114 10.98 7.96 -1.69
CA THR A 114 10.58 7.01 -2.71
C THR A 114 9.32 6.27 -2.26
N PHE A 115 8.22 6.54 -2.95
CA PHE A 115 6.95 5.84 -2.74
C PHE A 115 6.90 4.55 -3.56
N CYS A 116 6.50 3.45 -2.94
CA CYS A 116 6.46 2.17 -3.62
C CYS A 116 5.35 1.25 -3.11
N ILE A 117 4.96 0.28 -3.94
CA ILE A 117 4.07 -0.80 -3.55
C ILE A 117 4.85 -2.11 -3.59
N LEU A 118 4.86 -2.83 -2.47
CA LEU A 118 5.48 -4.14 -2.32
C LEU A 118 4.42 -5.24 -2.52
N ASP A 119 4.47 -5.89 -3.67
CA ASP A 119 3.57 -6.98 -4.02
C ASP A 119 4.08 -8.32 -3.48
N LEU A 120 3.35 -8.84 -2.50
CA LEU A 120 3.59 -10.12 -1.83
C LEU A 120 2.59 -11.19 -2.26
N SER A 121 1.72 -10.92 -3.25
CA SER A 121 0.63 -11.81 -3.64
C SER A 121 1.10 -13.13 -4.26
N LYS A 122 2.18 -13.11 -5.06
CA LYS A 122 2.62 -14.25 -5.88
C LYS A 122 3.62 -15.17 -5.15
N PRO A 123 3.44 -16.50 -5.14
CA PRO A 123 4.28 -17.43 -4.37
C PRO A 123 5.62 -17.79 -5.04
N SER A 124 5.75 -17.64 -6.36
CA SER A 124 6.87 -18.17 -7.16
C SER A 124 7.88 -17.12 -7.62
N ALA A 125 7.66 -15.84 -7.31
CA ALA A 125 8.56 -14.75 -7.70
C ALA A 125 9.08 -14.02 -6.46
N LYS A 126 10.31 -13.51 -6.54
CA LYS A 126 10.79 -12.52 -5.57
C LYS A 126 9.73 -11.41 -5.44
N PRO A 127 9.42 -10.94 -4.22
CA PRO A 127 8.48 -9.84 -4.01
C PRO A 127 8.71 -8.71 -5.01
N LYS A 128 7.65 -8.36 -5.73
CA LYS A 128 7.74 -7.37 -6.81
C LYS A 128 7.54 -5.99 -6.21
N ARG A 129 8.50 -5.09 -6.46
CA ARG A 129 8.40 -3.69 -6.02
C ARG A 129 8.00 -2.81 -7.20
N TYR A 130 6.84 -2.19 -7.11
CA TYR A 130 6.42 -1.14 -8.03
C TYR A 130 6.98 0.20 -7.53
N LEU A 131 7.67 0.91 -8.43
CA LEU A 131 8.33 2.19 -8.15
C LEU A 131 7.76 3.29 -9.05
N HIS A 132 8.30 4.52 -8.94
CA HIS A 132 7.92 5.68 -9.74
C HIS A 132 7.83 5.41 -11.26
N GLY A 133 8.70 4.58 -11.83
CA GLY A 133 8.63 4.17 -13.24
C GLY A 133 7.35 3.40 -13.64
N SER A 134 6.53 3.00 -12.67
CA SER A 134 5.22 2.37 -12.89
C SER A 134 4.10 3.39 -13.11
N ILE A 135 4.34 4.67 -12.80
CA ILE A 135 3.32 5.72 -12.89
C ILE A 135 3.01 6.01 -14.36
N PRO A 136 1.76 5.82 -14.82
CA PRO A 136 1.41 6.17 -16.19
C PRO A 136 1.40 7.70 -16.37
N LYS A 137 1.73 8.18 -17.57
CA LYS A 137 1.79 9.62 -17.89
C LYS A 137 0.47 10.37 -17.60
N ASN A 138 -0.65 9.67 -17.63
CA ASN A 138 -1.99 10.22 -17.36
C ASN A 138 -2.49 9.89 -15.95
N ALA A 139 -1.62 9.55 -14.99
CA ALA A 139 -2.02 9.17 -13.63
C ALA A 139 -2.88 10.23 -12.94
N SER A 140 -2.54 11.52 -13.07
CA SER A 140 -3.30 12.61 -12.47
C SER A 140 -4.72 12.70 -13.02
N ALA A 141 -4.88 12.60 -14.35
CA ALA A 141 -6.18 12.62 -15.00
C ALA A 141 -7.02 11.38 -14.61
N LEU A 142 -6.40 10.21 -14.53
CA LEU A 142 -7.08 8.97 -14.10
C LEU A 142 -7.53 9.06 -12.64
N LEU A 143 -6.69 9.56 -11.74
CA LEU A 143 -7.03 9.73 -10.33
C LEU A 143 -8.20 10.71 -10.15
N ALA A 144 -8.14 11.87 -10.81
CA ALA A 144 -9.23 12.84 -10.79
C ALA A 144 -10.54 12.25 -11.32
N TYR A 145 -10.48 11.55 -12.46
CA TYR A 145 -11.64 10.86 -13.03
C TYR A 145 -12.23 9.82 -12.06
N MET A 146 -11.39 9.01 -11.41
CA MET A 146 -11.86 7.99 -10.46
C MET A 146 -12.58 8.64 -9.27
N LEU A 147 -12.02 9.69 -8.68
CA LEU A 147 -12.63 10.36 -7.54
C LEU A 147 -13.96 11.02 -7.92
N ASP A 148 -14.00 11.76 -9.03
CA ASP A 148 -15.22 12.43 -9.51
C ASP A 148 -16.32 11.42 -9.88
N HIS A 149 -15.96 10.36 -10.60
CA HIS A 149 -16.93 9.34 -11.04
C HIS A 149 -17.56 8.61 -9.85
N HIS A 150 -16.78 8.28 -8.81
CA HIS A 150 -17.31 7.65 -7.60
C HIS A 150 -18.20 8.58 -6.78
N GLU A 151 -17.87 9.87 -6.69
CA GLU A 151 -18.75 10.85 -6.04
C GLU A 151 -20.08 10.99 -6.78
N LEU A 152 -20.05 11.09 -8.11
CA LEU A 152 -21.28 11.17 -8.91
C LEU A 152 -22.15 9.92 -8.75
N ALA A 153 -21.55 8.72 -8.75
CA ALA A 153 -22.27 7.48 -8.50
C ALA A 153 -22.90 7.44 -7.09
N TYR A 154 -22.21 7.99 -6.09
CA TYR A 154 -22.75 8.10 -4.74
C TYR A 154 -23.95 9.06 -4.69
N ILE A 155 -23.84 10.24 -5.29
CA ILE A 155 -24.93 11.23 -5.36
C ILE A 155 -26.16 10.64 -6.07
N GLN A 156 -25.95 9.94 -7.19
CA GLN A 156 -27.05 9.32 -7.94
C GLN A 156 -27.76 8.23 -7.14
N SER A 157 -27.03 7.49 -6.30
CA SER A 157 -27.61 6.47 -5.41
C SER A 157 -28.20 7.07 -4.12
N HIS A 158 -27.85 8.30 -3.76
CA HIS A 158 -28.28 8.99 -2.54
C HIS A 158 -28.71 10.45 -2.86
N PRO A 159 -29.86 10.67 -3.52
CA PRO A 159 -30.26 11.98 -4.02
C PRO A 159 -30.42 13.06 -2.94
N SER A 160 -30.57 12.66 -1.67
CA SER A 160 -30.66 13.56 -0.51
C SER A 160 -29.31 14.07 0.00
N ALA A 161 -28.20 13.60 -0.56
CA ALA A 161 -26.83 14.00 -0.19
C ALA A 161 -26.26 15.10 -1.10
N ALA A 162 -27.06 15.63 -2.03
CA ALA A 162 -26.72 16.69 -2.97
C ALA A 162 -26.98 18.10 -2.43
#